data_AF-A0A0D8NYH4-F1
#
_entry.id   AF-A0A0D8NYH4-F1
#
_cell.length_a   1.000
_cell.length_b   1.000
_cell.length_c   1.000
_cell.angle_alpha   90.00
_cell.angle_beta   90.00
_cell.angle_gamma   90.00
#
_symmetry.space_group_name_H-M   'P 1'
#
loop_
_entity.id
_entity.type
_entity.pdbx_description
1 polymer ?
#
loop_
_entity_poly.entity_id
_entity_poly.type
_entity_poly.pdbx_seq_one_letter_code
_entity_poly.pdbx_strand_id
1 'polypeptide(L)'
;MTIKVGINGFGRIGRIVFRAAQERSDIEIVAINDLLDADYMAYMLKYDSTHGRFNGTVEVKDGHLIVNGKKSVLPLNVIRLT
;
A
#
# COMPACT_ATOMS: atom_id res chain seq x y z
N MET A 1 3.97 -4.78 20.96
CA MET A 1 2.74 -5.29 20.32
C MET A 1 2.47 -4.39 19.12
N THR A 2 2.27 -4.95 17.93
CA THR A 2 2.14 -4.18 16.68
C THR A 2 0.69 -4.19 16.23
N ILE A 3 0.13 -3.02 15.92
CA ILE A 3 -1.24 -2.84 15.46
C ILE A 3 -1.28 -3.13 13.95
N LYS A 4 -2.11 -4.09 13.55
CA LYS A 4 -2.32 -4.45 12.14
C LYS A 4 -3.46 -3.64 11.56
N VAL A 5 -3.22 -2.99 10.43
CA VAL A 5 -4.16 -2.06 9.80
C VAL A 5 -4.39 -2.45 8.34
N GLY A 6 -5.66 -2.42 7.94
CA GLY A 6 -6.08 -2.48 6.53
C GLY A 6 -6.44 -1.08 6.02
N ILE A 7 -6.12 -0.77 4.77
CA ILE A 7 -6.50 0.47 4.10
C ILE A 7 -7.58 0.13 3.05
N ASN A 8 -8.72 0.81 3.08
CA ASN A 8 -9.73 0.70 2.03
C ASN A 8 -9.78 2.03 1.27
N GLY A 9 -9.28 2.02 0.04
CA GLY A 9 -9.02 3.22 -0.76
C GLY A 9 -7.55 3.67 -0.68
N PHE A 10 -6.79 3.41 -1.74
CA PHE A 10 -5.39 3.79 -1.95
C PHE A 10 -5.21 5.06 -2.80
N GLY A 11 -6.18 5.98 -2.65
CA GLY A 11 -6.08 7.35 -3.13
C GLY A 11 -5.06 8.18 -2.36
N ARG A 12 -5.18 9.51 -2.45
CA ARG A 12 -4.19 10.44 -1.88
C ARG A 12 -3.95 10.24 -0.38
N ILE A 13 -5.02 10.16 0.42
CA ILE A 13 -4.89 9.98 1.88
C ILE A 13 -4.38 8.58 2.22
N GLY A 14 -4.91 7.52 1.57
CA GLY A 14 -4.46 6.15 1.80
C GLY A 14 -2.95 5.99 1.59
N ARG A 15 -2.39 6.60 0.54
CA ARG A 15 -0.94 6.59 0.30
C ARG A 15 -0.15 7.38 1.34
N ILE A 16 -0.63 8.55 1.76
CA ILE A 16 0.06 9.35 2.79
C ILE A 16 0.08 8.58 4.12
N VAL A 17 -1.05 7.99 4.52
CA VAL A 17 -1.14 7.13 5.72
C VAL A 17 -0.21 5.93 5.60
N PHE A 18 -0.19 5.26 4.44
CA PHE A 18 0.72 4.15 4.19
C PHE A 18 2.18 4.57 4.35
N ARG A 19 2.58 5.70 3.76
CA ARG A 19 3.94 6.25 3.87
C ARG A 19 4.31 6.54 5.33
N ALA A 20 3.45 7.23 6.07
CA ALA A 20 3.69 7.54 7.48
C ALA A 20 3.78 6.27 8.35
N ALA A 21 3.02 5.22 8.04
CA ALA A 21 3.10 3.96 8.75
C ALA A 21 4.44 3.24 8.57
N GLN A 22 5.18 3.47 7.47
CA GLN A 22 6.50 2.86 7.27
C GLN A 22 7.57 3.42 8.22
N GLU A 23 7.34 4.59 8.79
CA GLU A 23 8.24 5.23 9.75
C GLU A 23 7.93 4.82 11.20
N ARG A 24 6.91 3.97 11.41
CA ARG A 24 6.44 3.54 12.73
C ARG A 24 6.73 2.06 12.97
N SER A 25 7.21 1.75 14.17
CA SER A 25 7.49 0.37 14.61
C SER A 25 6.27 -0.34 15.22
N ASP A 26 5.23 0.42 15.58
CA ASP A 26 4.03 -0.07 16.25
C ASP A 26 2.83 -0.26 15.32
N ILE A 27 2.97 0.06 14.03
CA ILE A 27 1.92 -0.10 13.00
C ILE A 27 2.44 -0.97 11.86
N GLU A 28 1.61 -1.90 11.40
CA GLU A 28 1.85 -2.73 10.23
C GLU A 28 0.65 -2.65 9.28
N ILE A 29 0.88 -2.19 8.04
CA ILE A 29 -0.15 -2.25 6.99
C ILE A 29 -0.13 -3.65 6.37
N VAL A 30 -1.22 -4.39 6.57
CA VAL A 30 -1.33 -5.80 6.15
C VAL A 30 -2.18 -5.98 4.90
N ALA A 31 -3.08 -5.03 4.61
CA ALA A 31 -3.94 -5.07 3.42
C ALA A 31 -4.26 -3.67 2.90
N ILE A 32 -4.48 -3.56 1.59
CA ILE A 32 -4.99 -2.42 0.83
C ILE A 32 -6.05 -3.00 -0.10
N ASN A 33 -7.25 -2.44 -0.05
CA ASN A 33 -8.31 -2.67 -1.01
C ASN A 33 -8.46 -1.42 -1.88
N ASP A 34 -8.47 -1.58 -3.19
CA ASP A 34 -8.74 -0.52 -4.16
C ASP A 34 -9.23 -1.12 -5.50
N LEU A 35 -9.73 -0.27 -6.39
CA LEU A 35 -10.12 -0.64 -7.76
C LEU A 35 -8.93 -0.60 -8.74
N LEU A 36 -7.82 0.01 -8.33
CA LEU A 36 -6.59 0.11 -9.10
C LEU A 36 -5.78 -1.20 -9.06
N ASP A 37 -5.09 -1.51 -10.16
CA ASP A 37 -4.15 -2.63 -10.20
C ASP A 37 -2.87 -2.35 -9.38
N ALA A 38 -2.14 -3.43 -9.06
CA ALA A 38 -0.97 -3.36 -8.21
C ALA A 38 0.17 -2.54 -8.81
N ASP A 39 0.37 -2.59 -10.14
CA ASP A 39 1.40 -1.84 -10.85
C ASP A 39 1.14 -0.33 -10.78
N TYR A 40 -0.11 0.07 -10.96
CA TYR A 40 -0.51 1.46 -10.86
C TYR A 40 -0.44 1.97 -9.42
N MET A 41 -0.89 1.17 -8.44
CA MET A 41 -0.72 1.49 -7.02
C MET A 41 0.76 1.65 -6.65
N ALA A 42 1.64 0.77 -7.15
CA ALA A 42 3.08 0.85 -6.94
C ALA A 42 3.66 2.14 -7.53
N TYR A 43 3.25 2.50 -8.75
CA TYR A 43 3.66 3.75 -9.38
C TYR A 43 3.22 4.98 -8.56
N MET A 44 1.96 5.04 -8.16
CA MET A 44 1.43 6.15 -7.35
C MET A 44 2.06 6.21 -5.95
N LEU A 45 2.45 5.07 -5.39
CA LEU A 45 3.19 5.05 -4.13
C LEU A 45 4.62 5.56 -4.34
N LYS A 46 5.32 5.15 -5.41
CA LYS A 46 6.69 5.59 -5.72
C LYS A 46 6.78 7.09 -5.99
N TYR A 47 5.82 7.66 -6.72
CA TYR A 47 5.88 9.02 -7.22
C TYR A 47 4.66 9.82 -6.75
N ASP A 48 4.90 10.79 -5.86
CA ASP A 48 3.89 11.77 -5.46
C ASP A 48 4.36 13.18 -5.83
N SER A 49 3.52 13.94 -6.54
CA SER A 49 3.89 15.28 -7.02
C SER A 49 4.10 16.31 -5.91
N THR A 50 3.49 16.12 -4.74
CA THR A 50 3.60 17.04 -3.60
C THR A 50 4.62 16.56 -2.57
N HIS A 51 4.63 15.26 -2.29
CA HIS A 51 5.47 14.66 -1.25
C HIS A 51 6.74 13.99 -1.80
N GLY A 52 6.98 14.11 -3.10
CA GLY A 52 8.16 13.56 -3.76
C GLY A 52 8.17 12.03 -3.80
N ARG A 53 9.37 11.50 -4.06
CA ARG A 53 9.60 10.06 -4.17
C ARG A 53 9.43 9.38 -2.82
N PHE A 54 8.88 8.17 -2.86
CA PHE A 54 8.83 7.33 -1.68
C PHE A 54 10.22 6.96 -1.19
N ASN A 55 10.45 7.07 0.12
CA ASN A 55 11.71 6.70 0.74
C ASN A 55 11.70 5.21 1.11
N GLY A 56 11.98 4.37 0.13
CA GLY A 56 11.99 2.91 0.29
C GLY A 56 11.90 2.17 -1.04
N THR A 57 11.83 0.85 -0.96
CA THR A 57 11.63 0.01 -2.15
C THR A 57 10.16 -0.33 -2.32
N VAL A 58 9.71 -0.34 -3.57
CA VAL A 58 8.35 -0.74 -3.94
C VAL A 58 8.45 -1.59 -5.20
N GLU A 59 7.95 -2.81 -5.13
CA GLU A 59 7.96 -3.78 -6.23
C GLU A 59 6.58 -4.42 -6.35
N VAL A 60 6.28 -4.97 -7.52
CA VAL A 60 5.08 -5.78 -7.73
C VAL A 60 5.52 -7.19 -8.08
N LYS A 61 4.97 -8.17 -7.36
CA LYS A 61 5.23 -9.59 -7.60
C LYS A 61 3.93 -10.38 -7.47
N ASP A 62 3.57 -11.11 -8.52
CA ASP A 62 2.36 -11.94 -8.57
C ASP A 62 1.08 -11.16 -8.20
N GLY A 63 0.97 -9.89 -8.62
CA GLY A 63 -0.16 -9.01 -8.30
C GLY A 63 -0.15 -8.47 -6.87
N HIS A 64 0.94 -8.63 -6.12
CA HIS A 64 1.12 -8.10 -4.77
C HIS A 64 2.13 -6.97 -4.74
N LEU A 65 1.84 -5.97 -3.90
CA LEU A 65 2.80 -4.93 -3.58
C LEU A 65 3.82 -5.46 -2.56
N ILE A 66 5.10 -5.29 -2.85
CA ILE A 66 6.20 -5.60 -1.94
C ILE A 66 6.86 -4.27 -1.59
N VAL A 67 6.81 -3.88 -0.32
CA VAL A 67 7.37 -2.61 0.16
C VAL A 67 8.43 -2.87 1.20
N ASN A 68 9.64 -2.33 1.00
CA ASN A 68 10.78 -2.52 1.91
C ASN A 68 11.07 -4.00 2.19
N GLY A 69 10.92 -4.85 1.17
CA GLY A 69 11.07 -6.31 1.27
C GLY A 69 9.96 -7.05 2.02
N LYS A 70 8.97 -6.33 2.58
CA LYS A 70 7.79 -6.91 3.22
C LYS A 70 6.70 -7.10 2.17
N LYS A 71 6.06 -8.27 2.17
CA LYS A 71 4.85 -8.52 1.38
C LYS A 71 3.69 -7.76 2.03
N SER A 72 3.58 -6.48 1.71
CA SER A 72 2.47 -5.64 2.12
C SER A 72 1.41 -5.74 1.04
N VAL A 73 0.42 -6.62 1.28
CA VAL A 73 -0.95 -6.56 0.72
C VAL A 73 -1.32 -7.57 -0.38
N LEU A 74 -2.37 -8.34 -0.06
CA LEU A 74 -3.26 -8.99 -1.02
C LEU A 74 -4.30 -7.96 -1.50
N PRO A 75 -4.49 -7.73 -2.83
CA PRO A 75 -5.70 -7.07 -3.28
C PRO A 75 -6.89 -7.94 -2.89
N LEU A 76 -7.66 -7.48 -1.90
CA LEU A 76 -8.94 -8.10 -1.56
C LEU A 76 -9.91 -7.73 -2.67
N ASN A 77 -10.04 -8.55 -3.71
CA ASN A 77 -11.19 -8.49 -4.61
C ASN A 77 -12.46 -8.94 -3.84
N VAL A 78 -12.89 -8.14 -2.88
CA VAL A 78 -14.24 -8.16 -2.30
C VAL A 78 -14.93 -7.04 -3.05
N ILE A 79 -15.47 -7.30 -4.24
CA ILE A 79 -16.86 -7.71 -4.45
C ILE A 79 -16.93 -8.54 -5.75
N ARG A 80 -17.14 -9.87 -5.63
CA ARG A 80 -18.04 -10.58 -6.55
C ARG A 80 -19.37 -10.70 -5.82
N LEU A 81 -20.27 -9.76 -6.05
CA LEU A 81 -21.70 -9.92 -5.78
C LEU A 81 -22.32 -10.65 -6.98
N THR A 82 -21.98 -11.93 -7.12
CA THR A 82 -22.69 -12.92 -7.96
C THR A 82 -22.45 -14.29 -7.37
#